data_AF-A0A978W673-F1
#
_entry.id   AF-A0A978W673-F1
#
_cell.length_a   1.000
_cell.length_b   1.000
_cell.length_c   1.000
_cell.angle_alpha   90.00
_cell.angle_beta   90.00
_cell.angle_gamma   90.00
#
_symmetry.space_group_name_H-M   'P 1'
#
loop_
_entity.id
_entity.type
_entity.pdbx_description
1 polymer ?
#
loop_
_entity_poly.entity_id
_entity_poly.type
_entity_poly.pdbx_seq_one_letter_code
_entity_poly.pdbx_strand_id
1 'polypeptide(L)' 'MKMFTFKVLVEIKEASNTVVLECFGAPQSKKKTAVEHAAEGALWYLKHVGYSSKVHK' A
#
# COMPACT_ATOMS: atom_id res chain seq x y z
N MET A 1 -18.99 -6.37 -17.06
CA MET A 1 -18.70 -6.18 -15.61
C MET A 1 -17.74 -5.02 -15.44
N LYS A 2 -17.92 -4.16 -14.43
CA LYS A 2 -16.93 -3.12 -14.10
C LYS A 2 -15.93 -3.72 -13.11
N MET A 3 -14.63 -3.60 -13.42
CA MET A 3 -13.54 -3.94 -12.51
C MET A 3 -12.93 -2.65 -11.98
N PHE A 4 -12.47 -2.68 -10.73
CA PHE A 4 -11.84 -1.56 -10.08
C PHE A 4 -10.41 -1.93 -9.73
N THR A 5 -9.49 -1.04 -10.06
CA THR A 5 -8.07 -1.12 -9.71
C THR A 5 -7.72 0.12 -8.90
N PHE A 6 -7.02 -0.07 -7.80
CA PHE A 6 -6.55 1.02 -6.95
C PHE A 6 -5.04 0.93 -6.82
N LYS A 7 -4.40 2.10 -6.71
CA LYS A 7 -3.01 2.21 -6.33
C LYS A 7 -2.91 2.78 -4.92
N VAL A 8 -1.96 2.27 -4.15
CA VAL A 8 -1.57 2.77 -2.84
C VAL A 8 -0.22 3.45 -3.02
N LEU A 9 -0.13 4.68 -2.55
CA LEU A 9 1.10 5.47 -2.57
C LEU A 9 1.50 5.73 -1.13
N VAL A 10 2.71 5.30 -0.75
CA VAL A 10 3.26 5.47 0.60
C VAL A 10 4.53 6.28 0.50
N GLU A 11 4.52 7.46 1.12
CA GLU A 11 5.70 8.30 1.23
C GLU A 11 6.42 8.00 2.55
N ILE A 12 7.63 7.49 2.43
CA ILE A 12 8.51 7.16 3.55
C ILE A 12 9.55 8.27 3.63
N LYS A 13 9.48 9.07 4.69
CA LYS A 13 10.44 10.15 4.96
C LYS A 13 11.54 9.61 5.87
N GLU A 14 12.69 9.33 5.29
CA GLU A 14 13.94 9.07 6.00
C GLU A 14 14.72 10.38 6.14
N ALA A 15 15.62 10.47 7.13
CA ALA A 15 16.26 11.71 7.61
C ALA A 15 16.67 12.73 6.53
N SER A 16 17.12 12.29 5.36
CA SER A 16 17.49 13.16 4.24
C SER A 16 16.87 12.76 2.90
N ASN A 17 16.12 11.65 2.85
CA ASN A 17 15.61 11.05 1.62
C ASN A 17 14.12 10.74 1.75
N THR A 18 13.36 11.03 0.70
CA THR A 18 11.95 10.58 0.61
C THR A 18 11.88 9.44 -0.39
N VAL A 19 11.41 8.28 0.08
CA VAL A 19 11.15 7.12 -0.77
C VAL A 19 9.64 7.02 -0.97
N VAL A 20 9.21 6.94 -2.22
CA VAL A 20 7.79 6.77 -2.55
C VAL A 20 7.57 5.34 -3.03
N LEU A 21 6.74 4.60 -2.31
CA LEU A 21 6.31 3.27 -2.69
C LEU A 21 4.96 3.37 -3.40
N GLU A 22 4.91 2.90 -4.64
CA GLU A 22 3.66 2.75 -5.39
C GLU A 22 3.31 1.26 -5.52
N CYS A 23 2.20 0.84 -4.93
CA CYS A 23 1.67 -0.52 -5.04
C CYS A 23 0.35 -0.50 -5.79
N PHE A 24 0.19 -1.42 -6.76
CA PHE A 24 -1.02 -1.57 -7.55
C PHE A 24 -1.76 -2.84 -7.10
N GLY A 25 -3.02 -2.70 -6.70
CA GLY A 25 -3.87 -3.85 -6.43
C GLY A 25 -4.34 -4.53 -7.70
N ALA A 26 -4.61 -5.84 -7.64
CA ALA A 26 -5.28 -6.55 -8.72
C ALA A 26 -6.70 -5.97 -9.01
N PRO A 27 -7.20 -6.07 -10.25
CA PRO A 27 -8.56 -5.66 -10.59
C PRO A 27 -9.58 -6.49 -9.79
N GLN A 28 -10.48 -5.84 -9.07
CA GLN A 28 -11.54 -6.51 -8.30
C GLN A 28 -12.92 -6.01 -8.71
N SER A 29 -13.93 -6.88 -8.63
CA SER A 29 -15.32 -6.55 -8.99
C SER A 29 -15.98 -5.59 -7.98
N LYS A 30 -15.42 -5.47 -6.77
CA LYS A 30 -15.92 -4.61 -5.69
C LYS A 30 -14.85 -3.58 -5.32
N LYS A 31 -15.26 -2.31 -5.21
CA LYS A 31 -14.35 -1.21 -4.82
C LYS A 31 -13.65 -1.47 -3.49
N LYS A 32 -14.41 -1.90 -2.46
CA LYS A 32 -13.86 -2.18 -1.12
C LYS A 32 -12.74 -3.22 -1.19
N THR A 33 -13.02 -4.36 -1.84
CA THR A 33 -12.05 -5.45 -2.01
C THR A 33 -10.82 -5.00 -2.79
N ALA A 34 -10.99 -4.17 -3.82
CA ALA A 34 -9.88 -3.62 -4.60
C ALA A 34 -8.94 -2.76 -3.74
N VAL A 35 -9.51 -1.94 -2.85
CA VAL A 35 -8.75 -1.10 -1.90
C VAL A 35 -8.06 -1.96 -0.84
N GLU A 36 -8.78 -2.89 -0.22
CA GLU A 36 -8.22 -3.79 0.81
C GLU A 36 -7.05 -4.60 0.27
N HIS A 37 -7.20 -5.15 -0.94
CA HIS A 37 -6.14 -5.92 -1.59
C HIS A 37 -4.90 -5.07 -1.91
N ALA A 38 -5.09 -3.85 -2.40
CA ALA A 38 -3.97 -2.94 -2.66
C ALA A 38 -3.25 -2.51 -1.36
N ALA A 39 -4.01 -2.25 -0.29
CA ALA A 39 -3.48 -1.86 1.02
C ALA A 39 -2.71 -3.01 1.68
N GLU A 40 -3.23 -4.23 1.62
CA GLU A 40 -2.56 -5.42 2.17
C GLU A 40 -1.21 -5.67 1.48
N GLY A 41 -1.15 -5.56 0.16
CA GLY A 41 0.10 -5.69 -0.60
C GLY A 41 1.14 -4.64 -0.20
N ALA A 42 0.72 -3.39 -0.05
CA ALA A 42 1.59 -2.31 0.42
C ALA A 42 2.12 -2.57 1.84
N LEU A 43 1.26 -2.99 2.77
CA LEU A 43 1.65 -3.32 4.14
C LEU A 43 2.61 -4.51 4.20
N TRP A 44 2.37 -5.55 3.40
CA TRP A 44 3.26 -6.71 3.31
C TRP A 44 4.66 -6.30 2.84
N TYR A 45 4.74 -5.48 1.79
CA TYR A 45 6.01 -4.99 1.27
C TYR A 45 6.75 -4.14 2.29
N LEU A 46 6.07 -3.16 2.91
CA LEU A 46 6.64 -2.30 3.96
C LEU A 46 7.23 -3.14 5.10
N LYS A 47 6.47 -4.13 5.58
CA LYS A 47 6.95 -5.05 6.62
C LYS A 47 8.17 -5.85 6.17
N HIS A 48 8.20 -6.31 4.93
CA HIS A 48 9.31 -7.10 4.37
C HIS A 48 10.60 -6.28 4.26
N VAL A 49 10.51 -5.01 3.87
CA VAL A 49 11.68 -4.12 3.79
C VAL A 49 12.10 -3.54 5.15
N GLY A 50 11.45 -3.95 6.25
CA GLY A 50 11.81 -3.58 7.61
C GLY A 50 11.03 -2.40 8.19
N TYR A 51 10.08 -1.81 7.46
CA TYR A 51 9.16 -0.82 8.00
C TYR A 51 8.05 -1.52 8.79
N SER A 52 8.18 -1.50 10.10
CA SER A 52 7.09 -1.90 11.00
C SER A 52 6.24 -0.68 11.34
N SER A 53 4.91 -0.84 11.35
CA SER A 53 3.99 0.16 11.87
C SER A 53 4.30 0.37 13.36
N LYS A 54 5.17 1.33 13.69
CA LYS A 54 5.28 1.81 15.07
C LYS A 54 4.01 2.59 15.35
N VAL A 55 3.03 1.92 15.95
CA VAL A 55 1.89 2.58 16.58
C VAL A 55 2.51 3.37 17.75
N HIS A 56 2.75 4.66 17.54
CA HIS A 56 3.06 5.56 18.65
C HIS A 56 1.78 5.64 19.47
N LYS A 57 1.79 4.96 20.63
CA LYS A 57 0.69 4.95 21.60
C LYS A 57 0.82 6.16 22.51
#